data_AF-A0A8E0S7K5-F1
#
_entry.id   AF-A0A8E0S7K5-F1
#
_cell.length_a   1.000
_cell.length_b   1.000
_cell.length_c   1.000
_cell.angle_alpha   90.00
_cell.angle_beta   90.00
_cell.angle_gamma   90.00
#
_symmetry.space_group_name_H-M   'P 1'
#
loop_
_entity.id
_entity.type
_entity.pdbx_description
1 polymer ?
#
loop_
_entity_poly.entity_id
_entity_poly.type
_entity_poly.pdbx_seq_one_letter_code
_entity_poly.pdbx_strand_id
1 'polypeptide(L)'
;MSVHRDADQIARLLRMLYREQNSYCIHVDKKASRDFHAAIVKVAQCFGENVHVIPLGKRVRVTWAYYSLLKAVLMCAEKLLLVNTNWRYLINLSGQEMPLRTNWEFVTLLKALNGSNMVEYDDFDKFPERSPKKTLSHKVSFIREKNIPF
;
A
#
# COMPACT_ATOMS: atom_id res chain seq x y z
N MET A 1 -2.40 -0.69 -3.52
CA MET A 1 -1.38 -0.92 -4.54
C MET A 1 -1.41 0.16 -5.61
N SER A 2 -0.25 0.63 -6.08
CA SER A 2 -0.12 1.55 -7.22
C SER A 2 0.46 0.82 -8.44
N VAL A 3 -0.24 0.90 -9.58
CA VAL A 3 0.04 0.09 -10.78
C VAL A 3 0.04 0.94 -12.05
N HIS A 4 0.82 0.55 -13.05
CA HIS A 4 0.93 1.31 -14.31
C HIS A 4 1.08 0.45 -15.58
N ARG A 5 1.33 -0.86 -15.46
CA ARG A 5 1.47 -1.80 -16.59
C ARG A 5 1.20 -3.24 -16.16
N ASP A 6 1.07 -4.13 -17.14
CA ASP A 6 0.97 -5.60 -17.01
C ASP A 6 -0.17 -6.09 -16.10
N ALA A 7 -1.36 -6.28 -16.69
CA ALA A 7 -2.54 -6.70 -15.94
C ALA A 7 -2.44 -8.14 -15.42
N ASP A 8 -1.68 -8.99 -16.12
CA ASP A 8 -1.48 -10.38 -15.73
C ASP A 8 -0.61 -10.48 -14.48
N GLN A 9 0.45 -9.65 -14.40
CA GLN A 9 1.24 -9.52 -13.18
C GLN A 9 0.38 -9.06 -11.99
N ILE A 10 -0.50 -8.08 -12.19
CA ILE A 10 -1.38 -7.60 -11.12
C ILE A 10 -2.39 -8.67 -10.71
N ALA A 11 -2.97 -9.42 -11.65
CA ALA A 11 -3.86 -10.53 -11.34
C ALA A 11 -3.14 -11.64 -10.55
N ARG A 12 -1.89 -11.95 -10.90
CA ARG A 12 -1.04 -12.91 -10.17
C ARG A 12 -0.73 -12.44 -8.75
N LEU A 13 -0.30 -11.19 -8.60
CA LEU A 13 -0.02 -10.59 -7.30
C LEU A 13 -1.27 -10.60 -6.41
N LEU A 14 -2.40 -10.15 -6.95
CA LEU A 14 -3.66 -10.13 -6.22
C LEU A 14 -4.07 -11.55 -5.81
N ARG A 15 -3.93 -12.55 -6.68
CA ARG A 15 -4.20 -13.95 -6.33
C ARG A 15 -3.34 -14.48 -5.18
N MET A 16 -2.07 -14.09 -5.10
CA MET A 16 -1.19 -14.49 -4.00
C MET A 16 -1.59 -13.84 -2.67
N LEU A 17 -2.00 -12.57 -2.72
CA LEU A 17 -2.35 -11.77 -1.54
C LEU A 17 -3.81 -11.96 -1.08
N TYR A 18 -4.73 -12.32 -1.98
CA TYR A 18 -6.17 -12.22 -1.77
C TYR A 18 -6.66 -13.11 -0.63
N ARG A 19 -7.40 -12.53 0.30
CA ARG A 19 -8.21 -13.22 1.30
C ARG A 19 -9.48 -12.42 1.54
N GLU A 20 -10.60 -13.09 1.78
CA GLU A 20 -11.93 -12.48 1.90
C GLU A 20 -11.99 -11.44 3.03
N GLN A 21 -11.29 -11.68 4.15
CA GLN A 21 -11.27 -10.79 5.30
C GLN A 21 -10.43 -9.51 5.11
N ASN A 22 -9.63 -9.43 4.05
CA ASN A 22 -8.77 -8.28 3.76
C ASN A 22 -9.48 -7.29 2.83
N SER A 23 -8.98 -6.06 2.76
CA SER A 23 -9.49 -5.05 1.83
C SER A 23 -8.36 -4.51 0.95
N TYR A 24 -8.63 -4.38 -0.33
CA TYR A 24 -7.63 -4.02 -1.34
C TYR A 24 -8.06 -2.76 -2.09
N CYS A 25 -7.11 -1.86 -2.32
CA CYS A 25 -7.32 -0.73 -3.21
C CYS A 25 -6.24 -0.70 -4.28
N ILE A 26 -6.65 -0.50 -5.54
CA ILE A 26 -5.78 -0.41 -6.71
C ILE A 26 -5.88 1.01 -7.27
N HIS A 27 -4.78 1.73 -7.23
CA HIS A 27 -4.59 2.96 -7.96
C HIS A 27 -3.88 2.65 -9.28
N VAL A 28 -4.54 2.96 -10.40
CA VAL A 28 -3.93 2.90 -11.73
C VAL A 28 -3.40 4.30 -12.07
N ASP A 29 -2.14 4.41 -12.49
CA ASP A 29 -1.54 5.68 -12.90
C ASP A 29 -2.40 6.34 -14.00
N LYS A 30 -2.62 7.66 -13.91
CA LYS A 30 -3.33 8.44 -14.93
C LYS A 30 -2.64 8.36 -16.31
N LYS A 31 -1.33 8.10 -16.35
CA LYS A 31 -0.58 7.90 -17.61
C LYS A 31 -0.92 6.59 -18.31
N ALA A 32 -1.40 5.58 -17.58
CA ALA A 32 -1.75 4.30 -18.18
C ALA A 32 -3.02 4.43 -19.04
N SER A 33 -3.08 3.61 -20.09
CA SER A 33 -4.17 3.62 -21.06
C SER A 33 -5.52 3.32 -20.42
N ARG A 34 -6.60 3.73 -21.10
CA ARG A 34 -7.98 3.42 -20.67
C ARG A 34 -8.21 1.91 -20.68
N ASP A 35 -7.65 1.20 -21.65
CA ASP A 35 -7.78 -0.25 -21.77
C ASP A 35 -7.11 -0.97 -20.61
N PHE A 36 -5.93 -0.50 -20.17
CA PHE A 36 -5.27 -1.03 -18.99
C PHE A 36 -6.12 -0.82 -17.73
N HIS A 37 -6.66 0.39 -17.53
CA HIS A 37 -7.57 0.64 -16.41
C HIS A 37 -8.80 -0.28 -16.46
N ALA A 38 -9.41 -0.45 -17.64
CA ALA A 38 -10.55 -1.35 -17.82
C ALA A 38 -10.19 -2.82 -17.53
N ALA A 39 -9.00 -3.27 -17.93
CA ALA A 39 -8.50 -4.60 -17.61
C ALA A 39 -8.34 -4.79 -16.10
N ILE A 40 -7.75 -3.82 -15.39
CA ILE A 40 -7.62 -3.87 -13.92
C ILE A 40 -8.99 -3.85 -13.23
N VAL A 41 -9.97 -3.10 -13.75
CA VAL A 41 -11.34 -3.13 -13.23
C VAL A 41 -11.95 -4.53 -13.39
N LYS A 42 -11.79 -5.17 -14.55
CA LYS A 42 -12.25 -6.54 -14.78
C LYS A 42 -11.56 -7.54 -13.84
N VAL A 43 -10.24 -7.41 -13.67
CA VAL A 43 -9.48 -8.24 -12.71
C VAL A 43 -10.06 -8.07 -11.31
N ALA A 44 -10.27 -6.84 -10.84
CA ALA A 44 -10.84 -6.58 -9.51
C ALA A 44 -12.24 -7.21 -9.34
N GLN A 45 -13.09 -7.12 -10.36
CA GLN A 45 -14.43 -7.73 -10.35
C GLN A 45 -14.40 -9.26 -10.16
N CYS A 46 -13.36 -9.94 -10.66
CA CYS A 46 -13.20 -11.39 -10.47
C CYS A 46 -12.90 -11.80 -9.01
N PHE A 47 -12.38 -10.89 -8.18
CA PHE A 47 -12.03 -11.18 -6.78
C PHE A 47 -13.13 -10.78 -5.78
N GLY A 48 -14.12 -10.00 -6.21
CA GLY A 48 -15.26 -9.61 -5.38
C GLY A 48 -15.19 -8.19 -4.82
N GLU A 49 -16.11 -7.88 -3.92
CA GLU A 49 -16.42 -6.49 -3.52
C GLU A 49 -15.35 -5.83 -2.65
N ASN A 50 -14.48 -6.62 -2.01
CA ASN A 50 -13.38 -6.13 -1.17
C ASN A 50 -12.15 -5.66 -1.97
N VAL A 51 -12.20 -5.69 -3.31
CA VAL A 51 -11.17 -5.12 -4.19
C VAL A 51 -11.70 -3.88 -4.89
N HIS A 52 -11.16 -2.72 -4.52
CA HIS A 52 -11.58 -1.43 -5.05
C HIS A 52 -10.58 -0.88 -6.05
N VAL A 53 -11.06 -0.28 -7.14
CA VAL A 53 -10.21 0.45 -8.08
C VAL A 53 -10.55 1.93 -8.03
N ILE A 54 -9.54 2.79 -7.99
CA ILE A 54 -9.76 4.25 -8.06
C ILE A 54 -10.42 4.60 -9.41
N PRO A 55 -11.54 5.36 -9.42
CA PRO A 55 -12.24 5.70 -10.64
C PRO A 55 -11.38 6.47 -11.64
N LEU A 56 -11.62 6.24 -12.94
CA LEU A 56 -10.82 6.77 -14.05
C LEU A 56 -10.55 8.28 -13.94
N GLY A 57 -11.56 9.07 -13.55
CA GLY A 57 -11.50 10.53 -13.42
C GLY A 57 -10.79 11.04 -12.16
N LYS A 58 -10.57 10.20 -11.16
CA LYS A 58 -9.90 10.57 -9.90
C LYS A 58 -8.41 10.18 -9.87
N ARG A 59 -7.91 9.45 -10.87
CA ARG A 59 -6.51 9.01 -10.94
C ARG A 59 -5.55 10.20 -10.96
N VAL A 60 -4.37 10.01 -10.40
CA VAL A 60 -3.28 10.99 -10.43
C VAL A 60 -2.16 10.52 -11.36
N ARG A 61 -1.50 11.46 -12.03
CA ARG A 61 -0.29 11.19 -12.81
C ARG A 61 0.85 10.99 -11.84
N VAL A 62 1.38 9.77 -11.76
CA VAL A 62 2.46 9.45 -10.81
C VAL A 62 3.80 9.77 -11.45
N THR A 63 4.53 10.72 -10.89
CA THR A 63 5.90 11.05 -11.24
C THR A 63 6.84 10.40 -10.22
N TRP A 64 7.91 9.78 -10.72
CA TRP A 64 8.93 9.15 -9.88
C TRP A 64 9.61 10.18 -8.96
N ALA A 65 9.95 9.76 -7.74
CA ALA A 65 10.54 10.60 -6.69
C ALA A 65 9.78 11.91 -6.38
N TYR A 66 8.47 11.94 -6.63
CA TYR A 66 7.64 13.13 -6.42
C TYR A 66 6.42 12.82 -5.57
N TYR A 67 5.82 13.87 -4.96
CA TYR A 67 4.69 13.74 -4.02
C TYR A 67 3.51 12.96 -4.59
N SER A 68 3.35 12.94 -5.91
CA SER A 68 2.29 12.21 -6.60
C SER A 68 2.27 10.70 -6.29
N LEU A 69 3.43 10.11 -5.98
CA LEU A 69 3.53 8.71 -5.54
C LEU A 69 2.81 8.53 -4.20
N LEU A 70 3.13 9.37 -3.23
CA LEU A 70 2.47 9.40 -1.92
C LEU A 70 0.96 9.69 -2.07
N LYS A 71 0.59 10.62 -2.94
CA LYS A 71 -0.82 10.95 -3.21
C LYS A 71 -1.60 9.73 -3.69
N ALA A 72 -1.03 8.89 -4.57
CA ALA A 72 -1.69 7.66 -5.02
C ALA A 72 -1.95 6.68 -3.86
N VAL A 73 -0.98 6.54 -2.95
CA VAL A 73 -1.14 5.71 -1.74
C VAL A 73 -2.22 6.28 -0.82
N LEU A 74 -2.18 7.59 -0.53
CA LEU A 74 -3.16 8.26 0.33
C LEU A 74 -4.59 8.18 -0.20
N MET A 75 -4.77 8.31 -1.52
CA MET A 75 -6.09 8.13 -2.14
C MET A 75 -6.65 6.72 -1.91
N CYS A 76 -5.78 5.70 -1.91
CA CYS A 76 -6.19 4.35 -1.59
C CYS A 76 -6.46 4.16 -0.11
N ALA A 77 -5.67 4.76 0.78
CA ALA A 77 -5.91 4.74 2.22
C ALA A 77 -7.27 5.37 2.55
N GLU A 78 -7.57 6.54 1.99
CA GLU A 78 -8.86 7.22 2.12
C GLU A 78 -10.01 6.34 1.63
N LYS A 79 -9.86 5.72 0.43
CA LYS A 79 -10.89 4.81 -0.10
C LYS A 79 -11.14 3.62 0.83
N LEU A 80 -10.09 3.02 1.39
CA LEU A 80 -10.21 1.89 2.31
C LEU A 80 -10.88 2.30 3.62
N LEU A 81 -10.50 3.44 4.20
CA LEU A 81 -11.13 4.00 5.41
C LEU A 81 -12.64 4.26 5.23
N LEU A 82 -13.05 4.70 4.03
CA LEU A 82 -14.46 4.98 3.74
C LEU A 82 -15.32 3.72 3.54
N VAL A 83 -14.72 2.60 3.13
CA VAL A 83 -15.47 1.36 2.87
C VAL A 83 -15.58 0.51 4.13
N ASN A 84 -14.48 0.37 4.87
CA ASN A 84 -14.42 -0.48 6.04
C ASN A 84 -13.29 0.02 6.96
N THR A 85 -13.50 0.03 8.28
CA THR A 85 -12.49 0.43 9.27
C THR A 85 -12.06 -0.73 10.18
N ASN A 86 -12.55 -1.95 9.92
CA ASN A 86 -12.24 -3.13 10.73
C ASN A 86 -10.85 -3.71 10.48
N TRP A 87 -10.17 -3.30 9.39
CA TRP A 87 -8.78 -3.69 9.15
C TRP A 87 -7.84 -3.01 10.16
N ARG A 88 -6.72 -3.66 10.46
CA ARG A 88 -5.79 -3.22 11.52
C ARG A 88 -4.53 -2.54 10.99
N TYR A 89 -4.07 -2.95 9.82
CA TYR A 89 -2.82 -2.50 9.23
C TYR A 89 -3.05 -2.11 7.77
N LEU A 90 -2.42 -1.01 7.35
CA LEU A 90 -2.33 -0.59 5.95
C LEU A 90 -0.93 -0.92 5.44
N ILE A 91 -0.86 -1.62 4.31
CA ILE A 91 0.40 -1.93 3.64
C ILE A 91 0.36 -1.28 2.25
N ASN A 92 1.26 -0.35 2.00
CA ASN A 92 1.45 0.18 0.65
C ASN A 92 2.23 -0.83 -0.19
N LEU A 93 1.78 -1.06 -1.42
CA LEU A 93 2.45 -1.95 -2.37
C LEU A 93 2.50 -1.32 -3.76
N SER A 94 3.53 -1.67 -4.53
CA SER A 94 3.60 -1.40 -5.97
C SER A 94 3.21 -2.65 -6.77
N GLY A 95 2.78 -2.46 -8.01
CA GLY A 95 2.44 -3.57 -8.91
C GLY A 95 3.59 -4.49 -9.30
N GLN A 96 4.83 -4.15 -8.93
CA GLN A 96 6.03 -4.93 -9.24
C GLN A 96 6.55 -5.75 -8.05
N GLU A 97 5.98 -5.56 -6.86
CA GLU A 97 6.33 -6.32 -5.67
C GLU A 97 5.63 -7.68 -5.67
N MET A 98 6.22 -8.64 -4.95
CA MET A 98 5.65 -9.96 -4.73
C MET A 98 5.89 -10.40 -3.27
N PRO A 99 4.90 -11.05 -2.63
CA PRO A 99 5.08 -11.57 -1.28
C PRO A 99 6.09 -12.73 -1.29
N LEU A 100 7.03 -12.69 -0.36
CA LEU A 100 8.00 -13.78 -0.12
C LEU A 100 7.52 -14.78 0.94
N ARG A 101 6.40 -14.46 1.60
CA ARG A 101 5.84 -15.19 2.74
C ARG A 101 4.36 -15.39 2.56
N THR A 102 3.82 -16.40 3.25
CA THR A 102 2.39 -16.68 3.23
C THR A 102 1.60 -15.60 3.95
N ASN A 103 0.30 -15.48 3.64
CA ASN A 103 -0.59 -14.58 4.37
C ASN A 103 -0.64 -14.93 5.88
N TRP A 104 -0.52 -16.20 6.25
CA TRP A 104 -0.52 -16.62 7.65
C TRP A 104 0.69 -16.09 8.41
N GLU A 105 1.91 -16.24 7.85
CA GLU A 105 3.13 -15.66 8.43
C GLU A 105 3.01 -14.14 8.54
N PHE A 106 2.48 -13.48 7.51
CA PHE A 106 2.25 -12.04 7.49
C PHE A 106 1.31 -11.59 8.62
N VAL A 107 0.15 -12.23 8.76
CA VAL A 107 -0.82 -11.90 9.82
C VAL A 107 -0.23 -12.16 11.20
N THR A 108 0.55 -13.22 11.38
CA THR A 108 1.23 -13.53 12.65
C THR A 108 2.21 -12.42 13.03
N LEU A 109 3.05 -11.97 12.10
CA LEU A 109 3.99 -10.87 12.31
C LEU A 109 3.25 -9.56 12.62
N LEU A 110 2.22 -9.21 11.87
CA LEU A 110 1.44 -7.99 12.11
C LEU A 110 0.74 -8.01 13.47
N LYS A 111 0.24 -9.16 13.92
CA LYS A 111 -0.31 -9.29 15.27
C LYS A 111 0.74 -9.07 16.36
N ALA A 112 1.97 -9.54 16.14
CA ALA A 112 3.08 -9.34 17.07
C ALA A 112 3.48 -7.85 17.21
N LEU A 113 3.22 -7.01 16.20
CA LEU A 113 3.45 -5.56 16.30
C LEU A 113 2.53 -4.86 17.30
N ASN A 114 1.42 -5.50 17.72
CA ASN A 114 0.52 -5.01 18.78
C ASN A 114 0.08 -3.53 18.61
N GLY A 115 -0.35 -3.16 17.41
CA GLY A 115 -0.77 -1.79 17.08
C GLY A 115 0.37 -0.81 16.75
N SER A 116 1.64 -1.22 16.86
CA SER A 116 2.78 -0.42 16.42
C SER A 116 2.91 -0.37 14.91
N ASN A 117 3.49 0.70 14.38
CA ASN A 117 3.83 0.81 12.96
C ASN A 117 5.24 0.27 12.70
N MET A 118 5.42 -0.40 11.56
CA MET A 118 6.73 -0.81 11.07
C MET A 118 7.10 0.05 9.86
N VAL A 119 8.09 0.92 10.02
CA VAL A 119 8.55 1.86 8.99
C VAL A 119 10.07 1.93 9.05
N GLU A 120 10.71 1.80 7.90
CA GLU A 120 12.15 2.04 7.79
C GLU A 120 12.43 3.54 7.90
N TYR A 121 13.44 3.90 8.69
CA TYR A 121 13.90 5.26 8.82
C TYR A 121 15.43 5.29 8.81
N ASP A 122 15.99 6.37 8.29
CA ASP A 122 17.42 6.64 8.42
C ASP A 122 17.68 7.43 9.71
N ASP A 123 18.89 7.31 10.24
CA ASP A 123 19.26 7.94 11.49
C ASP A 123 19.23 9.47 11.34
N PHE A 124 18.36 10.13 12.12
CA PHE A 124 18.18 11.58 12.09
C PHE A 124 19.46 12.34 12.45
N ASP A 125 20.37 11.71 13.20
CA ASP A 125 21.66 12.29 13.58
C ASP A 125 22.63 12.37 12.38
N LYS A 126 22.48 11.49 11.38
CA LYS A 126 23.33 11.49 10.17
C LYS A 126 22.97 12.59 9.19
N PHE A 127 21.71 13.01 9.15
CA PHE A 127 21.18 14.00 8.20
C PHE A 127 20.25 15.00 8.90
N PRO A 128 20.76 15.82 9.83
CA PRO A 128 19.95 16.74 10.64
C PRO A 128 19.18 17.77 9.79
N GLU A 129 19.66 18.08 8.58
CA GLU A 129 18.99 18.97 7.64
C GLU A 129 17.69 18.39 7.06
N ARG A 130 17.54 17.05 7.07
CA ARG A 130 16.33 16.34 6.62
C ARG A 130 15.32 16.14 7.74
N SER A 131 15.75 16.34 8.99
CA SER A 131 14.91 16.17 10.17
C SER A 131 13.85 17.27 10.23
N PRO A 132 12.56 16.91 10.41
CA PRO A 132 11.52 17.91 10.60
C PRO A 132 11.86 18.79 11.80
N LYS A 133 11.94 20.12 11.59
CA LYS A 133 12.16 21.08 12.68
C LYS A 133 10.95 21.25 13.61
N LYS A 134 9.83 20.61 13.29
CA LYS A 134 8.61 20.61 14.09
C LYS A 134 8.61 19.42 15.03
N THR A 135 8.24 19.67 16.28
CA THR A 135 7.88 18.63 17.23
C THR A 135 6.72 17.80 16.67
N LEU A 136 6.82 16.48 16.78
CA LEU A 136 5.74 15.58 16.41
C LEU A 136 4.48 15.93 17.22
N SER A 137 3.32 15.93 16.57
CA SER A 137 2.02 16.20 17.21
C SER A 137 1.63 15.13 18.24
N HIS A 138 2.29 13.98 18.21
CA HIS A 138 2.06 12.85 19.11
C HIS A 138 3.39 12.34 19.65
N LYS A 139 3.36 11.79 20.87
CA LYS A 139 4.50 11.08 21.44
C LYS A 139 4.74 9.81 20.63
N VAL A 140 5.90 9.70 20.00
CA VAL A 140 6.33 8.51 19.26
C VAL A 140 7.51 7.90 20.00
N SER A 141 7.49 6.59 20.18
CA SER A 141 8.66 5.83 20.63
C SER A 141 9.20 5.05 19.44
N PHE A 142 10.52 5.11 19.25
CA PHE A 142 11.20 4.37 18.19
C PHE A 142 11.85 3.14 18.81
N ILE A 143 11.52 1.98 18.28
CA ILE A 143 12.11 0.71 18.68
C ILE A 143 12.95 0.22 17.50
N ARG A 144 14.24 0.01 17.73
CA ARG A 144 15.15 -0.50 16.70
C ARG A 144 15.22 -2.02 16.82
N GLU A 145 14.47 -2.71 15.97
CA GLU A 145 14.53 -4.16 15.86
C GLU A 145 15.84 -4.57 15.17
N LYS A 146 16.77 -5.20 15.90
CA LYS A 146 18.08 -5.60 15.36
C LYS A 146 18.06 -6.94 14.62
N ASN A 147 17.02 -7.76 14.83
CA ASN A 147 16.87 -9.08 14.24
C ASN A 147 15.40 -9.31 13.89
N ILE A 148 14.96 -8.86 12.71
CA ILE A 148 13.69 -9.30 12.16
C ILE A 148 13.97 -10.67 11.53
N PRO A 149 13.41 -11.78 12.05
CA PRO A 149 13.58 -13.08 11.43
C PRO A 149 12.81 -13.04 10.11
N PHE A 150 13.54 -12.80 9.01
CA PHE A 150 13.07 -13.11 7.68
C PHE A 150 13.35 -14.59 7.45
#